data_AF-A0A7D9JRH4-F1
#
_entry.id   AF-A0A7D9JRH4-F1
#
_cell.length_a   1.000
_cell.length_b   1.000
_cell.length_c   1.000
_cell.angle_alpha   90.00
_cell.angle_beta   90.00
_cell.angle_gamma   90.00
#
_symmetry.space_group_name_H-M   'P 1'
#
loop_
_entity.id
_entity.type
_entity.pdbx_description
1 polymer ?
#
loop_
_entity_poly.entity_id
_entity_poly.type
_entity_poly.pdbx_seq_one_letter_code
_entity_poly.pdbx_strand_id
1 'polypeptide(L)'
;KVPKPHAQSSKLEQEKSIEFLSKQYDDLISANEEVKKVLKRLANQLDKIAVKSERIRKALDHIEAYNYQYNVKVLGVPEINRNESSLDTINLCLELFNTMGANISINDIDHRVPIRNSSRGKPKSIVHKFTRHFSKESHASPKRGRECQALTVGIK
;
A
#
# COMPACT_ATOMS: atom_id res chain seq x y z
N LYS A 1 -46.51 54.66 -49.92
CA LYS A 1 -46.79 53.27 -49.48
C LYS A 1 -46.42 53.20 -48.00
N VAL A 2 -47.40 53.38 -47.10
CA VAL A 2 -47.16 53.33 -45.65
C VAL A 2 -46.98 51.86 -45.24
N PRO A 3 -45.92 51.48 -44.51
CA PRO A 3 -45.74 50.10 -44.06
C PRO A 3 -46.89 49.69 -43.12
N LYS A 4 -47.43 48.47 -43.31
CA LYS A 4 -48.52 47.95 -42.48
C LYS A 4 -48.05 47.78 -41.02
N PRO A 5 -48.83 48.24 -40.01
CA PRO A 5 -48.44 48.21 -38.59
C PRO A 5 -48.15 46.81 -38.03
N HIS A 6 -48.73 45.75 -38.61
CA HIS A 6 -48.44 44.36 -38.23
C HIS A 6 -47.00 43.91 -38.53
N ALA A 7 -46.38 44.43 -39.59
CA ALA A 7 -45.01 44.03 -39.97
C ALA A 7 -43.94 44.66 -39.07
N GLN A 8 -44.26 45.76 -38.40
CA GLN A 8 -43.36 46.45 -37.46
C GLN A 8 -43.42 45.80 -36.06
N SER A 9 -44.61 45.38 -35.63
CA SER A 9 -44.80 44.63 -34.39
C SER A 9 -44.10 43.26 -34.43
N SER A 10 -44.13 42.54 -35.56
CA SER A 10 -43.46 41.23 -35.67
C SER A 10 -41.93 41.34 -35.61
N LYS A 11 -41.34 42.39 -36.18
CA LYS A 11 -39.89 42.63 -36.13
C LYS A 11 -39.41 42.91 -34.70
N LEU A 12 -40.19 43.70 -33.96
CA LEU A 12 -39.84 44.08 -32.59
C LEU A 12 -39.87 42.88 -31.63
N GLU A 13 -40.81 41.96 -31.81
CA GLU A 13 -40.86 40.70 -31.05
C GLU A 13 -39.72 39.74 -31.43
N GLN A 14 -39.31 39.73 -32.70
CA GLN A 14 -38.13 38.97 -33.14
C GLN A 14 -36.83 39.52 -32.53
N GLU A 15 -36.67 40.85 -32.48
CA GLU A 15 -35.50 41.49 -31.86
C GLU A 15 -35.42 41.16 -30.36
N LYS A 16 -36.53 41.25 -29.62
CA LYS A 16 -36.58 40.84 -28.20
C LYS A 16 -36.23 39.37 -27.99
N SER A 17 -36.71 38.50 -28.88
CA SER A 17 -36.43 37.06 -28.80
C SER A 17 -34.94 36.76 -29.05
N ILE A 18 -34.33 37.46 -30.01
CA ILE A 18 -32.88 37.36 -30.28
C ILE A 18 -32.07 37.89 -29.10
N GLU A 19 -32.44 39.03 -28.52
CA GLU A 19 -31.76 39.60 -27.36
C GLU A 19 -31.84 38.68 -26.13
N PHE A 20 -33.01 38.07 -25.89
CA PHE A 20 -33.19 37.07 -24.84
C PHE A 20 -32.29 35.84 -25.05
N LEU A 21 -32.23 35.32 -26.29
CA LEU A 21 -31.37 34.17 -26.63
C LEU A 21 -29.88 34.52 -26.52
N SER A 22 -29.48 35.74 -26.92
CA SER A 22 -28.10 36.22 -26.78
C SER A 22 -27.69 36.25 -25.31
N LYS A 23 -28.55 36.78 -24.44
CA LYS A 23 -28.29 36.82 -23.00
C LYS A 23 -28.14 35.42 -22.39
N GLN A 24 -29.04 34.50 -22.75
CA GLN A 24 -28.95 33.09 -22.31
C GLN A 24 -27.65 32.43 -22.79
N TYR A 25 -27.21 32.76 -24.00
CA TYR A 25 -25.96 32.24 -24.55
C TYR A 25 -24.74 32.79 -23.81
N ASP A 26 -24.72 34.08 -23.48
CA ASP A 26 -23.67 34.71 -22.69
C ASP A 26 -23.61 34.14 -21.26
N ASP A 27 -24.77 33.96 -20.61
CA ASP A 27 -24.90 33.33 -19.30
C ASP A 27 -24.36 31.88 -19.33
N LEU A 28 -24.67 31.13 -20.40
CA LEU A 28 -24.18 29.77 -20.60
C LEU A 28 -22.67 29.72 -20.82
N ILE A 29 -22.09 30.66 -21.59
CA ILE A 29 -20.64 30.78 -21.77
C ILE A 29 -19.97 31.03 -20.42
N SER A 30 -20.48 31.99 -19.66
CA SER A 30 -19.96 32.33 -18.34
C SER A 30 -19.96 31.12 -17.40
N ALA A 31 -21.09 30.42 -17.30
CA ALA A 31 -21.21 29.20 -16.50
C ALA A 31 -20.21 28.11 -16.95
N ASN A 32 -20.01 27.95 -18.26
CA ASN A 32 -19.08 26.98 -18.81
C ASN A 32 -17.61 27.34 -18.48
N GLU A 33 -17.26 28.62 -18.48
CA GLU A 33 -15.95 29.07 -18.02
C GLU A 33 -15.72 28.78 -16.53
N GLU A 34 -16.74 28.98 -15.68
CA GLU A 34 -16.65 28.64 -14.26
C GLU A 34 -16.45 27.14 -14.04
N VAL A 35 -17.23 26.31 -14.75
CA VAL A 35 -17.08 24.84 -14.71
C VAL A 35 -15.67 24.44 -15.11
N LYS A 36 -15.11 25.02 -16.19
CA LYS A 36 -13.73 24.76 -16.61
C LYS A 36 -12.70 25.15 -15.53
N LYS A 37 -12.91 26.27 -14.84
CA LYS A 37 -12.03 26.69 -13.72
C LYS A 37 -12.08 25.69 -12.57
N VAL A 38 -13.27 25.25 -12.18
CA VAL A 38 -13.47 24.25 -11.12
C VAL A 38 -12.82 22.92 -11.51
N LEU A 39 -13.01 22.47 -12.75
CA LEU A 39 -12.47 21.20 -13.24
C LEU A 39 -10.94 21.21 -13.25
N LYS A 40 -10.32 22.32 -13.68
CA LYS A 40 -8.86 22.52 -13.56
C LYS A 40 -8.38 22.49 -12.11
N ARG A 41 -9.11 23.15 -11.20
CA ARG A 41 -8.77 23.14 -9.77
C ARG A 41 -8.85 21.74 -9.19
N LEU A 42 -9.89 20.97 -9.53
CA LEU A 42 -10.08 19.61 -9.07
C LEU A 42 -8.98 18.68 -9.59
N ALA A 43 -8.64 18.77 -10.88
CA ALA A 43 -7.52 18.02 -11.47
C ALA A 43 -6.20 18.28 -10.72
N ASN A 44 -5.88 19.54 -10.45
CA ASN A 44 -4.69 19.90 -9.67
C ASN A 44 -4.71 19.36 -8.24
N GLN A 45 -5.89 19.27 -7.61
CA GLN A 45 -6.02 18.67 -6.28
C GLN A 45 -5.82 17.15 -6.33
N LEU A 46 -6.34 16.47 -7.35
CA LEU A 46 -6.13 15.03 -7.56
C LEU A 46 -4.64 14.72 -7.75
N ASP A 47 -3.92 15.50 -8.55
CA ASP A 47 -2.47 15.32 -8.73
C ASP A 47 -1.70 15.47 -7.40
N LYS A 48 -2.06 16.47 -6.59
CA LYS A 48 -1.46 16.66 -5.26
C LYS A 48 -1.72 15.47 -4.33
N ILE A 49 -2.93 14.90 -4.38
CA ILE A 49 -3.28 13.72 -3.59
C ILE A 49 -2.49 12.51 -4.08
N ALA A 50 -2.39 12.29 -5.39
CA ALA A 50 -1.62 11.20 -5.97
C ALA A 50 -0.14 11.24 -5.53
N VAL A 51 0.49 12.41 -5.60
CA VAL A 51 1.88 12.59 -5.13
C VAL A 51 2.02 12.32 -3.63
N LYS A 52 1.08 12.76 -2.80
CA LYS A 52 1.11 12.49 -1.35
C LYS A 52 0.90 11.01 -1.04
N SER A 53 -0.04 10.36 -1.73
CA SER A 53 -0.30 8.93 -1.60
C SER A 53 0.94 8.10 -1.94
N GLU A 54 1.63 8.46 -3.03
CA GLU A 54 2.88 7.82 -3.42
C GLU A 54 3.99 7.99 -2.36
N ARG A 55 4.11 9.18 -1.75
CA ARG A 55 5.05 9.42 -0.65
C ARG A 55 4.74 8.56 0.57
N ILE A 56 3.46 8.44 0.95
CA ILE A 56 3.02 7.59 2.06
C ILE A 56 3.34 6.14 1.77
N ARG A 57 3.05 5.66 0.56
CA ARG A 57 3.39 4.29 0.13
C ARG A 57 4.88 4.01 0.30
N LYS A 58 5.74 4.89 -0.22
CA LYS A 58 7.19 4.74 -0.06
C LYS A 58 7.63 4.76 1.39
N ALA A 59 7.08 5.66 2.21
CA ALA A 59 7.39 5.71 3.64
C ALA A 59 6.99 4.40 4.35
N LEU A 60 5.83 3.84 3.99
CA LEU A 60 5.39 2.54 4.51
C LEU A 60 6.32 1.42 4.07
N ASP A 61 6.68 1.36 2.78
CA ASP A 61 7.65 0.38 2.26
C ASP A 61 8.98 0.47 3.02
N HIS A 62 9.44 1.68 3.35
CA HIS A 62 10.66 1.89 4.14
C HIS A 62 10.50 1.44 5.60
N ILE A 63 9.37 1.73 6.25
CA ILE A 63 9.10 1.29 7.63
C ILE A 63 9.02 -0.23 7.70
N GLU A 64 8.32 -0.87 6.75
CA GLU A 64 8.26 -2.32 6.66
C GLU A 64 9.63 -2.92 6.40
N ALA A 65 10.38 -2.38 5.42
CA ALA A 65 11.73 -2.82 5.14
C ALA A 65 12.63 -2.71 6.37
N TYR A 66 12.58 -1.60 7.10
CA TYR A 66 13.32 -1.40 8.35
C TYR A 66 12.91 -2.41 9.44
N ASN A 67 11.61 -2.64 9.63
CA ASN A 67 11.07 -3.56 10.63
C ASN A 67 11.43 -5.03 10.35
N TYR A 68 11.49 -5.42 9.08
CA TYR A 68 11.82 -6.77 8.64
C TYR A 68 13.30 -6.94 8.26
N GLN A 69 14.09 -5.86 8.24
CA GLN A 69 15.49 -5.86 7.86
C GLN A 69 16.31 -6.82 8.70
N TYR A 70 15.87 -7.16 9.92
CA TYR A 70 16.57 -8.05 10.82
C TYR A 70 15.80 -9.33 11.14
N ASN A 71 14.59 -9.50 10.61
CA ASN A 71 13.81 -10.69 10.87
C ASN A 71 14.32 -11.85 9.99
N VAL A 72 14.47 -13.02 10.59
CA VAL A 72 14.82 -14.27 9.89
C VAL A 72 13.66 -15.24 10.04
N LYS A 73 13.18 -15.74 8.92
CA LYS A 73 12.14 -16.79 8.89
C LYS A 73 12.82 -18.14 8.83
N VAL A 74 12.71 -18.92 9.88
CA VAL A 74 13.23 -20.29 9.91
C VAL A 74 12.17 -21.23 9.35
N LEU A 75 12.53 -21.91 8.26
CA LEU A 75 11.67 -22.85 7.54
C LEU A 75 12.16 -24.28 7.76
N GLY A 76 11.21 -25.23 7.83
CA GLY A 76 11.52 -26.66 7.90
C GLY A 76 11.77 -27.21 9.30
N VAL A 77 11.63 -26.40 10.35
CA VAL A 77 11.75 -26.87 11.74
C VAL A 77 10.51 -27.70 12.11
N PRO A 78 10.66 -29.00 12.39
CA PRO A 78 9.54 -29.87 12.72
C PRO A 78 8.84 -29.38 14.00
N GLU A 79 7.54 -29.61 14.09
CA GLU A 79 6.78 -29.34 15.31
C GLU A 79 7.04 -30.47 16.31
N ILE A 80 7.35 -30.13 17.56
CA ILE A 80 7.69 -31.13 18.59
C ILE A 80 6.46 -31.97 18.92
N ASN A 81 5.29 -31.34 18.99
CA ASN A 81 3.99 -31.96 19.18
C ASN A 81 2.89 -31.05 18.60
N ARG A 82 1.65 -31.54 18.51
CA ARG A 82 0.52 -30.75 17.97
C ARG A 82 0.20 -29.48 18.79
N ASN A 83 0.61 -29.45 20.05
CA ASN A 83 0.37 -28.37 21.01
C ASN A 83 1.70 -27.81 21.53
N GLU A 84 2.61 -27.48 20.61
CA GLU A 84 3.92 -26.95 20.98
C GLU A 84 3.74 -25.61 21.68
N SER A 85 4.27 -25.49 22.90
CA SER A 85 4.24 -24.23 23.63
C SER A 85 5.23 -23.25 23.02
N SER A 86 4.97 -21.95 23.15
CA SER A 86 5.95 -20.92 22.78
C SER A 86 7.32 -21.16 23.43
N LEU A 87 7.34 -21.69 24.67
CA LEU A 87 8.58 -22.01 25.38
C LEU A 87 9.37 -23.17 24.72
N ASP A 88 8.67 -24.17 24.20
CA ASP A 88 9.29 -25.31 23.52
C ASP A 88 9.92 -24.85 22.20
N THR A 89 9.21 -24.00 21.45
CA THR A 89 9.75 -23.37 20.23
C THR A 89 10.97 -22.51 20.54
N ILE A 90 10.93 -21.75 21.65
CA ILE A 90 12.05 -20.91 22.10
C ILE A 90 13.29 -21.78 22.36
N ASN A 91 13.16 -22.83 23.16
CA ASN A 91 14.28 -23.72 23.50
C ASN A 91 14.88 -24.37 22.25
N LEU A 92 14.03 -24.85 21.34
CA LEU A 92 14.47 -25.43 20.07
C LEU A 92 15.25 -24.43 19.20
N CYS A 93 14.80 -23.17 19.15
CA CYS A 93 15.54 -22.12 18.47
C CYS A 93 16.88 -21.81 19.16
N LEU A 94 16.91 -21.69 20.49
CA LEU A 94 18.14 -21.47 21.26
C LEU A 94 19.18 -22.55 20.93
N GLU A 95 18.79 -23.83 20.97
CA GLU A 95 19.69 -24.94 20.63
C GLU A 95 20.18 -24.87 19.17
N LEU A 96 19.28 -24.62 18.22
CA LEU A 96 19.61 -24.53 16.80
C LEU A 96 20.64 -23.41 16.53
N PHE A 97 20.39 -22.20 17.04
CA PHE A 97 21.27 -21.06 16.82
C PHE A 97 22.57 -21.16 17.62
N ASN A 98 22.55 -21.70 18.84
CA ASN A 98 23.77 -22.00 19.60
C ASN A 98 24.66 -23.00 18.86
N THR A 99 24.07 -24.03 18.24
CA THR A 99 24.81 -25.00 17.41
C THR A 99 25.45 -24.34 16.19
N MET A 100 24.84 -23.28 15.66
CA MET A 100 25.39 -22.45 14.58
C MET A 100 26.39 -21.39 15.08
N GLY A 101 26.70 -21.35 16.37
CA GLY A 101 27.62 -20.38 16.98
C GLY A 101 27.02 -18.97 17.18
N ALA A 102 25.70 -18.82 17.04
CA ALA A 102 25.02 -17.55 17.21
C ALA A 102 24.50 -17.41 18.64
N ASN A 103 24.93 -16.34 19.33
CA ASN A 103 24.42 -15.99 20.65
C ASN A 103 23.05 -15.30 20.50
N ILE A 104 21.97 -15.98 20.87
CA ILE A 104 20.60 -15.46 20.80
C ILE A 104 19.92 -15.44 22.16
N SER A 105 19.10 -14.43 22.40
CA SER A 105 18.29 -14.32 23.62
C SER A 105 16.88 -14.86 23.38
N ILE A 106 16.23 -15.31 24.46
CA ILE A 106 14.79 -15.66 24.46
C ILE A 106 13.94 -14.50 23.91
N ASN A 107 14.35 -13.25 24.18
CA ASN A 107 13.63 -12.06 23.72
C ASN A 107 13.73 -11.82 22.21
N ASP A 108 14.61 -12.53 21.50
CA ASP A 108 14.79 -12.42 20.04
C ASP A 108 13.91 -13.43 19.27
N ILE A 109 13.30 -14.40 19.97
CA ILE A 109 12.49 -15.46 19.36
C ILE A 109 11.01 -15.07 19.43
N ASP A 110 10.34 -15.05 18.28
CA ASP A 110 8.89 -14.88 18.21
C ASP A 110 8.19 -16.25 18.02
N HIS A 111 6.89 -16.28 18.22
CA HIS A 111 6.06 -17.48 18.12
C HIS A 111 5.98 -18.04 16.68
N ARG A 112 5.60 -19.32 16.55
CA ARG A 112 5.34 -19.94 15.23
C ARG A 112 4.26 -19.18 14.47
N VAL A 113 4.56 -18.75 13.25
CA VAL A 113 3.63 -18.01 12.40
C VAL A 113 2.90 -18.99 11.47
N PRO A 114 1.54 -19.01 11.49
CA PRO A 114 0.76 -19.81 10.56
C PRO A 114 1.08 -19.44 9.11
N ILE A 115 1.35 -20.43 8.27
CA ILE A 115 1.59 -20.20 6.85
C ILE A 115 0.21 -20.02 6.18
N ARG A 116 -0.02 -18.88 5.52
CA ARG A 116 -1.28 -18.60 4.80
C ARG A 116 -1.66 -19.69 3.76
N ASN A 117 -0.66 -20.41 3.25
CA ASN A 117 -0.80 -21.56 2.36
C ASN A 117 -0.17 -22.80 3.00
N SER A 118 -0.81 -23.37 4.01
CA SER A 118 -0.47 -24.69 4.54
C SER A 118 -0.66 -25.73 3.43
N SER A 119 0.36 -25.99 2.61
CA SER A 119 0.40 -27.22 1.84
C SER A 119 0.28 -28.35 2.87
N ARG A 120 -0.82 -29.09 2.84
CA ARG A 120 -1.18 -30.12 3.84
C ARG A 120 0.06 -30.99 4.12
N GLY A 121 0.62 -30.89 5.33
CA GLY A 121 1.75 -31.70 5.80
C GLY A 121 3.09 -30.99 6.06
N LYS A 122 3.23 -29.68 5.87
CA LYS A 122 4.47 -28.96 6.24
C LYS A 122 4.38 -28.29 7.64
N PRO A 123 5.44 -28.35 8.47
CA PRO A 123 5.49 -27.65 9.76
C PRO A 123 5.32 -26.14 9.61
N LYS A 124 4.69 -25.48 10.60
CA LYS A 124 4.59 -24.01 10.64
C LYS A 124 5.97 -23.37 10.73
N SER A 125 6.18 -22.29 9.99
CA SER A 125 7.43 -21.52 10.03
C SER A 125 7.59 -20.77 11.34
N ILE A 126 8.81 -20.70 11.86
CA ILE A 126 9.15 -19.85 12.99
C ILE A 126 9.67 -18.52 12.44
N VAL A 127 9.17 -17.40 12.95
CA VAL A 127 9.75 -16.09 12.67
C VAL A 127 10.61 -15.71 13.86
N HIS A 128 11.90 -15.50 13.62
CA HIS A 128 12.82 -14.99 14.61
C HIS A 128 13.00 -13.49 14.38
N LYS A 129 12.70 -12.69 15.39
CA LYS A 129 12.81 -11.23 15.35
C LYS A 129 14.07 -10.84 16.11
N PHE A 130 15.20 -10.74 15.42
CA PHE A 130 16.42 -10.27 16.06
C PHE A 130 16.22 -8.84 16.59
N THR A 131 16.35 -8.66 17.90
CA THR A 131 16.28 -7.34 18.55
C THR A 131 17.59 -6.56 18.38
N ARG A 132 18.68 -7.22 17.93
CA ARG A 132 20.02 -6.63 17.82
C ARG A 132 20.62 -6.76 16.42
N HIS A 133 21.22 -5.66 15.97
CA HIS A 133 21.78 -5.41 14.63
C HIS A 133 22.93 -6.34 14.17
N PHE A 134 23.45 -7.24 15.02
CA PHE A 134 24.80 -7.80 14.82
C PHE A 134 24.86 -9.24 14.27
N SER A 135 23.75 -9.98 14.20
CA SER A 135 23.81 -11.43 13.90
C SER A 135 23.34 -11.83 12.49
N LYS A 136 22.86 -10.88 11.68
CA LYS A 136 22.29 -11.20 10.35
C LYS A 136 23.35 -11.43 9.26
N GLU A 137 24.49 -10.76 9.36
CA GLU A 137 25.52 -10.75 8.29
C GLU A 137 26.33 -12.05 8.21
N SER A 138 26.32 -12.86 9.29
CA SER A 138 27.07 -14.12 9.40
C SER A 138 26.39 -15.33 8.73
N HIS A 139 25.06 -15.33 8.59
CA HIS A 139 24.30 -16.58 8.35
C HIS A 139 23.41 -16.58 7.10
N ALA A 140 23.48 -15.58 6.22
CA ALA A 140 22.51 -15.46 5.14
C ALA A 140 23.11 -15.10 3.77
N SER A 141 22.58 -15.76 2.72
CA SER A 141 22.79 -15.41 1.32
C SER A 141 21.83 -14.27 0.92
N PRO A 142 22.25 -13.27 0.13
CA PRO A 142 21.40 -12.13 -0.19
C PRO A 142 20.28 -12.51 -1.16
N LYS A 143 19.04 -12.57 -0.69
CA LYS A 143 17.85 -12.53 -1.56
C LYS A 143 17.20 -11.16 -1.50
N ARG A 144 17.01 -10.57 -2.69
CA ARG A 144 16.32 -9.29 -2.91
C ARG A 144 14.81 -9.54 -2.90
N GLY A 145 14.10 -9.00 -1.91
CA GLY A 145 12.63 -9.07 -1.85
C GLY A 145 12.09 -8.38 -0.59
N ARG A 146 10.81 -7.94 -0.66
CA ARG A 146 10.02 -7.32 0.42
C ARG A 146 9.66 -8.30 1.54
N GLU A 147 10.55 -9.23 1.87
CA GLU A 147 10.30 -10.36 2.77
C GLU A 147 11.48 -10.56 3.72
N CYS A 148 11.19 -11.02 4.93
CA CYS A 148 12.20 -11.47 5.89
C CYS A 148 13.10 -12.53 5.24
N GLN A 149 14.40 -12.52 5.52
CA GLN A 149 15.30 -13.52 4.94
C GLN A 149 14.95 -14.91 5.47
N ALA A 150 14.91 -15.90 4.59
CA ALA A 150 14.54 -17.26 4.95
C ALA A 150 15.78 -18.13 5.20
N LEU A 151 15.88 -18.72 6.39
CA LEU A 151 16.84 -19.77 6.70
C LEU A 151 16.12 -21.12 6.55
N THR A 152 16.57 -21.96 5.62
CA THR A 152 16.01 -23.31 5.44
C THR A 152 16.89 -24.32 6.16
N VAL A 153 16.32 -24.99 7.16
CA VAL A 153 16.98 -26.10 7.83
C VAL A 153 16.64 -27.37 7.04
N GLY A 154 17.64 -27.92 6.36
CA GLY A 154 17.50 -29.23 5.70
C GLY A 154 17.67 -30.33 6.74
N ILE A 155 16.60 -31.09 6.99
CA ILE A 155 16.70 -32.34 7.74
C ILE A 155 17.29 -33.38 6.78
N LYS A 156 18.50 -33.87 7.06
CA LYS A 156 19.07 -35.05 6.41
C LYS A 156 18.55 -36.31 7.08
#